data_AF-A0A0R1E4B1-F1
#
_entry.id   AF-A0A0R1E4B1-F1
#
_cell.length_a   1.000
_cell.length_b   1.000
_cell.length_c   1.000
_cell.angle_alpha   90.00
_cell.angle_beta   90.00
_cell.angle_gamma   90.00
#
_symmetry.space_group_name_H-M   'P 1'
#
loop_
_entity.id
_entity.type
_entity.pdbx_description
1 polymer ?
#
loop_
_entity_poly.entity_id
_entity_poly.type
_entity_poly.pdbx_seq_one_letter_code
_entity_poly.pdbx_strand_id
1 'polypeptide(L)'
;MQLSNQDLLNYFRHRIVCRQNGFTIIDGYRFVIGTTNLRRTYLKCANFRSNCRARAIINRDTNKVRMRHEGHNHSRKDAITRS
;
A
#
# COMPACT_ATOMS: atom_id res chain seq x y z
N MET A 1 29.57 4.38 1.95
CA MET A 1 28.35 5.22 1.98
C MET A 1 27.55 4.82 3.21
N GLN A 2 27.55 5.62 4.28
CA GLN A 2 26.74 5.35 5.48
C GLN A 2 25.32 5.83 5.21
N LEU A 3 24.35 4.91 5.24
CA LEU A 3 22.92 5.25 5.18
C LEU A 3 22.54 5.96 6.48
N SER A 4 21.81 7.07 6.40
CA SER A 4 21.43 7.83 7.59
C SER A 4 20.45 7.03 8.46
N ASN A 5 20.40 7.30 9.77
CA ASN A 5 19.39 6.72 10.65
C ASN A 5 17.95 7.01 10.17
N GLN A 6 17.73 8.12 9.45
CA GLN A 6 16.46 8.44 8.80
C GLN A 6 16.13 7.45 7.67
N ASP A 7 17.13 7.07 6.88
CA ASP A 7 17.00 6.07 5.81
C ASP A 7 16.76 4.68 6.38
N LEU A 8 17.41 4.33 7.49
CA LEU A 8 17.18 3.08 8.21
C LEU A 8 15.78 3.02 8.83
N LEU A 9 15.28 4.10 9.43
CA LEU A 9 13.90 4.17 9.93
C LEU A 9 12.86 4.11 8.80
N ASN A 10 13.17 4.67 7.62
CA ASN A 10 12.35 4.51 6.42
C ASN A 10 12.42 3.07 5.85
N TYR A 11 13.55 2.38 6.04
CA TYR A 11 13.75 0.98 5.64
C TYR A 11 13.00 0.00 6.57
N PHE A 12 13.01 0.22 7.88
CA PHE A 12 12.20 -0.58 8.82
C PHE A 12 10.70 -0.24 8.76
N ARG A 13 10.33 0.91 8.21
CA ARG A 13 8.97 1.24 7.77
C ARG A 13 8.62 0.70 6.38
N HIS A 14 9.38 -0.26 5.85
CA HIS A 14 8.98 -0.97 4.64
C HIS A 14 7.69 -1.76 4.89
N ARG A 15 6.58 -1.06 4.68
CA ARG A 15 5.31 -1.56 4.18
C ARG A 15 5.55 -2.82 3.38
N ILE A 16 5.12 -3.95 3.91
CA ILE A 16 5.12 -5.20 3.14
C ILE A 16 4.16 -4.96 1.98
N VAL A 17 4.72 -4.69 0.81
CA VAL A 17 3.99 -4.54 -0.44
C VAL A 17 4.07 -5.88 -1.16
N CYS A 18 3.13 -6.77 -0.85
CA CYS A 18 2.98 -7.99 -1.64
C CYS A 18 1.88 -7.78 -2.69
N ARG A 19 2.24 -7.98 -3.95
CA ARG A 19 1.27 -8.06 -5.05
C ARG A 19 0.77 -9.50 -5.10
N GLN A 20 -0.51 -9.69 -4.83
CA GLN A 20 -1.20 -10.97 -4.99
C GLN A 20 -2.18 -10.84 -6.15
N ASN A 21 -2.62 -11.94 -6.74
CA ASN A 21 -3.49 -11.94 -7.91
C ASN A 21 -4.70 -10.98 -7.72
N GLY A 22 -4.64 -9.82 -8.38
CA GLY A 22 -5.67 -8.79 -8.35
C GLY A 22 -5.60 -7.72 -7.25
N PHE A 23 -4.67 -7.79 -6.28
CA PHE A 23 -4.57 -6.78 -5.22
C PHE A 23 -3.15 -6.60 -4.65
N THR A 24 -2.93 -5.47 -3.97
CA THR A 24 -1.69 -5.14 -3.27
C THR A 24 -1.97 -5.07 -1.79
N ILE A 25 -1.19 -5.75 -0.96
CA ILE A 25 -1.26 -5.56 0.50
C ILE A 25 -0.30 -4.46 0.87
N ILE A 26 -0.73 -3.56 1.74
CA ILE A 26 0.10 -2.49 2.28
C ILE A 26 -0.30 -2.32 3.75
N ASP A 27 0.65 -2.46 4.68
CA ASP A 27 0.41 -2.42 6.14
C ASP A 27 -0.71 -3.36 6.62
N GLY A 28 -0.85 -4.54 6.01
CA GLY A 28 -1.91 -5.50 6.37
C GLY A 28 -3.31 -5.11 5.87
N TYR A 29 -3.41 -4.10 5.00
CA TYR A 29 -4.64 -3.73 4.33
C TYR A 29 -4.57 -4.08 2.84
N ARG A 30 -5.67 -4.61 2.29
CA ARG A 30 -5.79 -4.88 0.86
C ARG A 30 -6.12 -3.60 0.11
N PHE A 31 -5.40 -3.36 -0.97
CA PHE A 31 -5.60 -2.30 -1.92
C PHE A 31 -5.85 -2.86 -3.32
N VAL A 32 -6.80 -2.30 -4.03
CA VAL A 32 -7.10 -2.61 -5.44
C VAL A 32 -6.77 -1.41 -6.32
N ILE A 33 -6.55 -1.64 -7.61
CA ILE A 33 -6.31 -0.58 -8.58
C ILE A 33 -7.58 0.27 -8.73
N GLY A 34 -7.44 1.57 -8.52
CA GLY A 34 -8.46 2.56 -8.84
C GLY A 34 -8.29 3.09 -10.26
N THR A 35 -7.10 3.64 -10.54
CA THR A 35 -6.72 4.11 -11.88
C THR A 35 -5.22 3.96 -12.08
N THR A 36 -4.77 3.92 -13.33
CA THR A 36 -3.35 3.83 -13.70
C THR A 36 -3.04 4.79 -14.81
N ASN A 37 -1.87 5.43 -14.72
CA ASN A 37 -1.30 6.28 -15.74
C ASN A 37 0.09 5.71 -16.11
N LEU A 38 0.80 6.38 -17.03
CA LEU A 38 2.11 5.92 -17.50
C LEU A 38 3.10 5.65 -16.35
N ARG A 39 3.24 6.59 -15.40
CA ARG A 39 4.24 6.51 -14.31
C ARG A 39 3.68 6.11 -12.95
N ARG A 40 2.36 6.01 -12.80
CA ARG A 40 1.71 5.87 -11.48
C ARG A 40 0.54 4.92 -11.51
N THR A 41 0.43 4.08 -10.49
CA THR A 41 -0.77 3.29 -10.19
C THR A 41 -1.40 3.84 -8.92
N TYR A 42 -2.64 4.28 -9.02
CA TYR A 42 -3.42 4.80 -7.90
C TYR A 42 -4.24 3.67 -7.31
N LEU A 43 -4.07 3.46 -6.02
CA LEU A 43 -4.67 2.38 -5.26
C LEU A 43 -5.74 2.91 -4.30
N LYS A 44 -6.79 2.12 -4.14
CA LYS A 44 -7.84 2.33 -3.13
C LYS A 44 -7.95 1.13 -2.22
N CYS A 45 -8.23 1.35 -0.94
CA CYS A 45 -8.51 0.24 -0.03
C CYS A 45 -9.66 -0.62 -0.58
N ALA A 46 -9.55 -1.95 -0.48
CA ALA A 46 -10.55 -2.88 -0.97
C ALA A 46 -11.92 -2.70 -0.27
N ASN A 47 -11.93 -2.20 0.97
CA ASN A 47 -13.15 -1.88 1.73
C ASN A 47 -13.69 -0.47 1.43
N PHE A 48 -13.39 0.11 0.26
CA PHE A 48 -13.87 1.45 -0.12
C PHE A 48 -15.40 1.58 -0.12
N ARG A 49 -16.14 0.47 -0.31
CA ARG A 49 -17.60 0.42 -0.25
C ARG A 49 -18.16 0.66 1.16
N SER A 50 -17.36 0.37 2.20
CA SER A 50 -17.68 0.67 3.60
C SER A 50 -17.15 2.05 4.01
N ASN A 51 -17.10 3.01 3.07
CA ASN A 51 -16.57 4.36 3.26
C ASN A 51 -15.09 4.44 3.67
N CYS A 52 -14.29 3.39 3.46
CA CYS A 52 -12.86 3.46 3.71
C CYS A 52 -12.15 4.39 2.71
N ARG A 53 -11.55 5.46 3.25
CA ARG A 53 -10.92 6.53 2.46
C ARG A 53 -9.44 6.29 2.20
N ALA A 54 -8.84 5.23 2.72
CA ALA A 54 -7.41 4.97 2.54
C ALA A 54 -7.02 4.83 1.05
N ARG A 55 -5.93 5.52 0.67
CA ARG A 55 -5.43 5.61 -0.71
C ARG A 55 -3.91 5.56 -0.73
N ALA A 56 -3.35 4.88 -1.73
CA ALA A 56 -1.91 4.78 -1.97
C ALA A 56 -1.57 5.05 -3.43
N ILE A 57 -0.31 5.35 -3.72
CA ILE A 57 0.21 5.53 -5.07
C ILE A 57 1.48 4.70 -5.19
N ILE A 58 1.56 3.87 -6.23
CA ILE A 58 2.79 3.19 -6.64
C ILE A 58 3.41 4.01 -7.78
N ASN A 59 4.67 4.40 -7.63
CA ASN A 59 5.48 4.89 -8.74
C ASN A 59 5.96 3.68 -9.55
N ARG A 60 5.63 3.61 -10.85
CA ARG A 60 5.94 2.46 -11.71
C ARG A 60 7.41 2.38 -12.12
N ASP A 61 8.11 3.51 -12.12
CA ASP A 61 9.52 3.59 -12.50
C ASP A 61 10.42 3.09 -11.35
N THR A 62 10.03 3.38 -10.10
CA THR A 62 10.82 3.09 -8.90
C THR A 62 10.23 2.01 -8.00
N ASN A 63 9.02 1.52 -8.31
CA ASN A 63 8.18 0.68 -7.44
C ASN A 63 7.94 1.21 -6.02
N LYS A 64 8.28 2.47 -5.74
CA LYS A 64 8.07 3.09 -4.43
C LYS A 64 6.58 3.35 -4.19
N VAL A 65 6.12 3.02 -2.99
CA VAL A 65 4.74 3.22 -2.55
C VAL A 65 4.67 4.43 -1.64
N ARG A 66 3.72 5.33 -1.90
CA ARG A 66 3.43 6.51 -1.08
C ARG A 66 1.97 6.53 -0.67
N MET A 67 1.69 6.84 0.59
CA MET A 67 0.32 7.09 1.02
C MET A 67 -0.18 8.46 0.62
N ARG A 68 -1.47 8.47 0.27
CA ARG A 68 -2.26 9.69 0.13
C ARG A 68 -3.19 9.87 1.33
N HIS A 69 -3.75 8.77 1.83
CA HIS A 69 -4.61 8.76 3.01
C HIS A 69 -4.39 7.44 3.76
N GLU A 70 -3.96 7.52 5.01
CA GLU A 70 -3.57 6.37 5.84
C GLU A 70 -4.69 5.88 6.76
N GLY A 71 -5.68 6.73 7.04
CA GLY A 71 -6.79 6.39 7.92
C GLY A 71 -7.67 5.28 7.35
N HIS A 72 -7.79 4.20 8.10
CA HIS A 72 -8.73 3.10 7.89
C HIS A 72 -9.82 3.13 8.97
N ASN A 73 -11.08 2.91 8.58
CA ASN A 73 -12.23 2.81 9.47
C ASN A 73 -12.64 1.36 9.77
N HIS A 74 -11.71 0.42 9.59
CA HIS A 74 -11.94 -1.01 9.78
C HIS A 74 -10.63 -1.69 10.19
N SER A 75 -10.74 -2.86 10.80
CA SER A 75 -9.61 -3.69 11.17
C SER A 75 -8.82 -4.17 9.94
N ARG A 76 -7.56 -4.54 10.16
CA ARG A 76 -6.73 -5.18 9.13
C ARG A 76 -7.41 -6.48 8.70
N LYS A 77 -7.32 -6.80 7.41
CA LYS A 77 -7.67 -8.13 6.92
C LYS A 77 -6.35 -8.85 6.80
N ASP A 78 -6.05 -9.72 7.75
CA ASP A 78 -4.81 -10.47 7.75
C ASP A 78 -4.57 -11.06 6.35
N ALA A 79 -3.36 -10.78 5.85
CA ALA A 79 -2.89 -11.25 4.56
C ALA A 79 -2.84 -12.79 4.46
N ILE A 80 -3.10 -13.48 5.56
CA ILE A 80 -2.88 -14.90 5.78
C ILE A 80 -4.17 -15.49 6.35
N THR A 81 -5.23 -15.54 5.56
CA THR A 81 -6.19 -16.63 5.71
C THR A 81 -5.92 -17.56 4.54
N ARG A 82 -4.97 -18.48 4.74
CA ARG A 82 -4.92 -19.72 3.97
C ARG A 82 -6.11 -20.55 4.44
N SER A 83 -7.25 -20.37 3.78
CA SER A 83 -8.33 -21.35 3.78
C SER A 83 -7.98 -22.45 2.79
#